data_AF-A0A919MZY8-F1
#
_entry.id   AF-A0A919MZY8-F1
#
_cell.length_a   1.000
_cell.length_b   1.000
_cell.length_c   1.000
_cell.angle_alpha   90.00
_cell.angle_beta   90.00
_cell.angle_gamma   90.00
#
_symmetry.space_group_name_H-M   'P 1'
#
loop_
_entity.id
_entity.type
_entity.pdbx_description
1 polymer ?
#
loop_
_entity_poly.entity_id
_entity_poly.type
_entity_poly.pdbx_seq_one_letter_code
_entity_poly.pdbx_strand_id
1 'polypeptide(L)'
;MTRASSTIDLLDLLGLAADLAAVALSLLSLGVAVGGVILVLRQIRQAQEQLRLDQRATFVGMLLQLDAAFADLAHHRDWVNKQHKKPVQNQDTLWDIVPYLAVFERVAMAVAEKLLSYERVYQFYSSRLRRLLRTKKARHLLITQPHGWALLIRFIVDLDKYASEAKLNPIVVKHAPPVRESAADRDEEFLAQLRNPS
;
A
#
# COMPACT_ATOMS: atom_id res chain seq x y z
N MET A 1 -55.06 -66.29 32.02
CA MET A 1 -54.79 -66.09 30.58
C MET A 1 -55.60 -64.89 30.11
N THR A 2 -54.99 -63.71 30.07
CA THR A 2 -55.59 -62.49 29.53
C THR A 2 -54.92 -62.19 28.18
N ARG A 3 -55.65 -62.34 27.08
CA ARG A 3 -55.23 -61.84 25.77
C ARG A 3 -55.69 -60.38 25.67
N ALA A 4 -54.76 -59.44 25.69
CA ALA A 4 -55.00 -58.06 25.32
C ALA A 4 -55.07 -57.97 23.79
N SER A 5 -56.19 -57.48 23.27
CA SER A 5 -56.42 -57.18 21.86
C SER A 5 -55.87 -55.80 21.56
N SER A 6 -54.78 -55.70 20.79
CA SER A 6 -54.17 -54.45 20.34
C SER A 6 -54.64 -54.11 18.93
N THR A 7 -55.80 -53.46 18.81
CA THR A 7 -56.18 -52.74 17.61
C THR A 7 -55.49 -51.38 17.66
N ILE A 8 -54.41 -51.22 16.90
CA ILE A 8 -53.81 -49.90 16.67
C ILE A 8 -54.81 -49.11 15.83
N ASP A 9 -55.32 -48.01 16.36
CA ASP A 9 -56.31 -47.18 15.67
C ASP A 9 -55.67 -46.54 14.43
N LEU A 10 -56.36 -46.65 13.29
CA LEU A 10 -55.94 -46.10 12.01
C LEU A 10 -55.69 -44.58 12.06
N LEU A 11 -56.33 -43.89 13.01
CA LEU A 11 -56.15 -42.46 13.30
C LEU A 11 -54.79 -42.15 13.96
N ASP A 12 -54.29 -43.03 14.83
CA ASP A 12 -52.97 -42.86 15.46
C ASP A 12 -51.84 -43.07 14.44
N LEU A 13 -52.02 -44.00 13.50
CA LEU A 13 -51.09 -44.23 12.40
C LEU A 13 -51.04 -43.04 11.41
N LEU A 14 -52.17 -42.38 11.17
CA LEU A 14 -52.24 -41.18 10.32
C LEU A 14 -51.62 -39.95 11.00
N GLY A 15 -51.79 -39.80 12.32
CA GLY A 15 -51.15 -38.74 13.09
C GLY A 15 -49.62 -38.85 13.08
N LEU A 16 -49.09 -40.06 13.31
CA LEU A 16 -47.65 -40.35 13.24
C LEU A 16 -47.06 -40.10 11.84
N ALA A 17 -47.80 -40.42 10.78
CA ALA A 17 -47.37 -40.17 9.41
C ALA A 17 -47.30 -38.67 9.08
N ALA A 18 -48.25 -37.87 9.59
CA ALA A 18 -48.27 -36.42 9.40
C ALA A 18 -47.10 -35.74 10.14
N ASP A 19 -46.79 -36.16 11.37
CA ASP A 19 -45.68 -35.63 12.14
C ASP A 19 -44.33 -35.98 11.51
N LEU A 20 -44.17 -37.21 11.01
CA LEU A 20 -42.96 -37.62 10.27
C LEU A 20 -42.78 -36.82 8.97
N ALA A 21 -43.88 -36.53 8.26
CA ALA A 21 -43.83 -35.71 7.05
C ALA A 21 -43.46 -34.24 7.36
N ALA A 22 -43.96 -33.67 8.44
CA ALA A 22 -43.63 -32.32 8.88
C ALA A 22 -42.15 -32.20 9.32
N VAL A 23 -41.62 -33.22 10.00
CA VAL A 23 -40.19 -33.32 10.35
C VAL A 23 -39.34 -33.45 9.10
N ALA A 24 -39.74 -34.28 8.13
CA ALA A 24 -39.02 -34.44 6.87
C ALA A 24 -38.98 -33.13 6.05
N LEU A 25 -40.09 -32.39 5.98
CA LEU A 25 -40.16 -31.08 5.32
C LEU A 25 -39.26 -30.04 6.01
N SER A 26 -39.21 -30.06 7.34
CA SER A 26 -38.38 -29.16 8.14
C SER A 26 -36.88 -29.46 7.99
N LEU A 27 -36.51 -30.74 7.85
CA LEU A 27 -35.13 -31.15 7.59
C LEU A 27 -34.69 -30.80 6.15
N LEU A 28 -35.59 -30.92 5.17
CA LEU A 28 -35.34 -30.51 3.80
C LEU A 28 -35.13 -29.00 3.68
N SER A 29 -35.96 -28.18 4.35
CA SER A 29 -35.80 -26.72 4.34
C SER A 29 -34.52 -26.27 5.05
N LEU A 30 -34.12 -26.94 6.13
CA LEU A 30 -32.83 -26.72 6.80
C LEU A 30 -31.65 -27.09 5.88
N GLY A 31 -31.73 -28.21 5.16
CA GLY A 31 -30.71 -28.65 4.20
C GLY A 31 -30.52 -27.67 3.03
N VAL A 32 -31.62 -27.13 2.50
CA VAL A 32 -31.59 -26.08 1.46
C VAL A 32 -31.01 -24.77 2.00
N ALA A 33 -31.38 -24.36 3.22
CA ALA A 33 -30.83 -23.17 3.85
C ALA A 33 -29.32 -23.29 4.11
N VAL A 34 -28.86 -24.44 4.61
CA VAL A 34 -27.43 -24.72 4.84
C VAL A 34 -26.67 -24.80 3.51
N GLY A 35 -27.23 -25.45 2.49
CA GLY A 35 -26.65 -25.50 1.14
C GLY A 35 -26.51 -24.13 0.49
N GLY A 36 -27.52 -23.26 0.67
CA GLY A 36 -27.49 -21.87 0.20
C GLY A 36 -26.39 -21.04 0.89
N VAL A 37 -26.24 -21.15 2.20
CA VAL A 37 -25.17 -20.47 2.96
C VAL A 37 -23.78 -20.94 2.51
N ILE A 38 -23.58 -22.25 2.27
CA ILE A 38 -22.31 -22.79 1.79
C ILE A 38 -21.96 -22.25 0.39
N LEU A 39 -22.93 -22.15 -0.51
CA LEU A 39 -22.73 -21.59 -1.85
C LEU A 39 -22.37 -20.10 -1.81
N VAL A 40 -23.07 -19.32 -0.99
CA VAL A 40 -22.77 -17.89 -0.79
C VAL A 40 -21.35 -17.70 -0.21
N LEU A 41 -20.97 -18.50 0.79
CA LEU A 41 -19.60 -18.46 1.34
C LEU A 41 -18.54 -18.83 0.31
N ARG A 42 -18.82 -19.79 -0.59
CA ARG A 42 -17.92 -20.13 -1.70
C ARG A 42 -17.79 -18.99 -2.71
N GLN A 43 -18.90 -18.35 -3.08
CA GLN A 43 -18.88 -17.19 -4.00
C GLN A 43 -18.15 -16.00 -3.38
N ILE A 44 -18.32 -15.75 -2.07
CA ILE A 44 -17.60 -14.70 -1.34
C ILE A 44 -16.10 -15.01 -1.35
N ARG A 45 -15.69 -16.26 -1.09
CA ARG A 45 -14.26 -16.66 -1.16
C ARG A 45 -13.68 -16.48 -2.56
N GLN A 46 -14.39 -16.90 -3.59
CA GLN A 46 -13.95 -16.74 -4.98
C GLN A 46 -13.87 -15.25 -5.37
N ALA A 47 -14.86 -14.43 -4.99
CA ALA A 47 -14.83 -13.00 -5.21
C ALA A 47 -13.66 -12.33 -4.47
N GLN A 48 -13.36 -12.76 -3.25
CA GLN A 48 -12.19 -12.28 -2.49
C GLN A 48 -10.86 -12.68 -3.15
N GLU A 49 -10.75 -13.91 -3.66
CA GLU A 49 -9.58 -14.38 -4.40
C GLU A 49 -9.41 -13.60 -5.71
N GLN A 50 -10.49 -13.38 -6.46
CA GLN A 50 -10.50 -12.57 -7.68
C GLN A 50 -10.08 -11.12 -7.40
N LEU A 51 -10.68 -10.49 -6.40
CA LEU A 51 -10.34 -9.12 -5.96
C LEU A 51 -8.87 -9.02 -5.55
N ARG A 52 -8.34 -10.05 -4.86
CA ARG A 52 -6.93 -10.10 -4.47
C ARG A 52 -6.00 -10.25 -5.68
N LEU A 53 -6.40 -11.02 -6.69
CA LEU A 53 -5.64 -11.15 -7.94
C LEU A 53 -5.66 -9.86 -8.74
N ASP A 54 -6.80 -9.20 -8.86
CA ASP A 54 -6.94 -7.92 -9.57
C ASP A 54 -6.16 -6.80 -8.90
N GLN A 55 -6.20 -6.74 -7.55
CA GLN A 55 -5.38 -5.81 -6.77
C GLN A 55 -3.89 -6.08 -6.97
N ARG A 56 -3.46 -7.36 -7.01
CA ARG A 56 -2.06 -7.74 -7.26
C ARG A 56 -1.62 -7.40 -8.69
N ALA A 57 -2.47 -7.62 -9.69
CA ALA A 57 -2.18 -7.29 -11.08
C ALA A 57 -2.06 -5.77 -11.28
N THR A 58 -2.99 -5.01 -10.71
CA THR A 58 -2.95 -3.53 -10.69
C THR A 58 -1.69 -3.03 -10.00
N PHE A 59 -1.35 -3.64 -8.87
CA PHE A 59 -0.13 -3.33 -8.12
C PHE A 59 1.15 -3.59 -8.92
N VAL A 60 1.28 -4.77 -9.53
CA VAL A 60 2.46 -5.13 -10.35
C VAL A 60 2.55 -4.20 -11.57
N GLY A 61 1.42 -3.89 -12.21
CA GLY A 61 1.36 -2.93 -13.31
C GLY A 61 1.87 -1.54 -12.89
N MET A 62 1.45 -1.05 -11.72
CA MET A 62 1.91 0.23 -11.17
C MET A 62 3.41 0.24 -10.87
N LEU A 63 3.94 -0.82 -10.26
CA LEU A 63 5.39 -0.93 -10.00
C LEU A 63 6.18 -0.89 -11.30
N LEU A 64 5.76 -1.67 -12.31
CA LEU A 64 6.43 -1.69 -13.61
C LEU A 64 6.39 -0.31 -14.29
N GLN A 65 5.29 0.43 -14.18
CA GLN A 65 5.19 1.79 -14.69
C GLN A 65 6.10 2.77 -13.95
N LEU A 66 6.20 2.68 -12.62
CA LEU A 66 7.12 3.50 -11.84
C LEU A 66 8.58 3.19 -12.18
N ASP A 67 8.94 1.91 -12.30
CA ASP A 67 10.28 1.49 -12.67
C ASP A 67 10.64 1.92 -14.10
N ALA A 68 9.69 1.85 -15.03
CA ALA A 68 9.85 2.40 -16.38
C ALA A 68 10.06 3.92 -16.35
N ALA A 69 9.26 4.66 -15.59
CA ALA A 69 9.43 6.11 -15.45
C ALA A 69 10.79 6.49 -14.83
N PHE A 70 11.27 5.71 -13.84
CA PHE A 70 12.60 5.91 -13.28
C PHE A 70 13.73 5.52 -14.24
N ALA A 71 13.49 4.55 -15.14
CA ALA A 71 14.43 4.19 -16.19
C ALA A 71 14.52 5.30 -17.25
N ASP A 72 13.39 5.84 -17.70
CA ASP A 72 13.34 6.95 -18.66
C ASP A 72 14.04 8.19 -18.12
N LEU A 73 13.88 8.47 -16.82
CA LEU A 73 14.53 9.57 -16.12
C LEU A 73 15.88 9.19 -15.50
N ALA A 74 16.51 8.08 -15.91
CA ALA A 74 17.81 7.67 -15.36
C ALA A 74 18.91 8.72 -15.56
N HIS A 75 18.86 9.46 -16.68
CA HIS A 75 19.79 10.55 -16.95
C HIS A 75 19.64 11.71 -15.95
N HIS A 76 18.42 12.08 -15.57
CA HIS A 76 18.16 13.06 -14.51
C HIS A 76 18.63 12.55 -13.14
N ARG A 77 18.44 11.27 -12.83
CA ARG A 77 18.99 10.65 -11.61
C ARG A 77 20.51 10.75 -11.58
N ASP A 78 21.18 10.41 -12.68
CA ASP A 78 22.63 10.44 -12.77
C ASP A 78 23.16 11.87 -12.73
N TRP A 79 22.40 12.82 -13.27
CA TRP A 79 22.61 14.24 -13.09
C TRP A 79 22.51 14.65 -11.61
N VAL A 80 21.44 14.27 -10.88
CA VAL A 80 21.29 14.50 -9.43
C VAL A 80 22.49 13.90 -8.68
N ASN A 81 22.93 12.70 -9.07
CA ASN A 81 24.10 12.03 -8.50
C ASN A 81 25.41 12.78 -8.72
N LYS A 82 25.55 13.53 -9.82
CA LYS A 82 26.73 14.37 -10.09
C LYS A 82 26.62 15.73 -9.40
N GLN A 83 25.44 16.33 -9.38
CA GLN A 83 25.23 17.70 -8.95
C GLN A 83 25.19 17.88 -7.44
N HIS A 84 24.65 16.92 -6.68
CA HIS A 84 24.66 17.01 -5.20
C HIS A 84 26.08 17.07 -4.61
N LYS A 85 27.11 16.68 -5.38
CA LYS A 85 28.52 16.74 -4.99
C LYS A 85 29.17 18.09 -5.28
N LYS A 86 28.56 18.92 -6.13
CA LYS A 86 29.10 20.23 -6.53
C LYS A 86 28.63 21.35 -5.60
N PRO A 87 29.42 22.42 -5.42
CA PRO A 87 28.97 23.66 -4.78
C PRO A 87 27.72 24.22 -5.48
N VAL A 88 26.83 24.84 -4.72
CA VAL A 88 25.51 25.33 -5.19
C VAL A 88 25.59 26.19 -6.46
N GLN A 89 26.58 27.08 -6.52
CA GLN A 89 26.78 28.04 -7.62
C GLN A 89 27.12 27.33 -8.95
N ASN A 90 27.62 26.09 -8.87
CA ASN A 90 28.07 25.29 -10.00
C ASN A 90 27.08 24.18 -10.37
N GLN A 91 25.85 24.23 -9.83
CA GLN A 91 24.79 23.26 -10.14
C GLN A 91 23.94 23.74 -11.32
N ASP A 92 23.64 22.85 -12.29
CA ASP A 92 22.85 23.19 -13.49
C ASP A 92 21.37 23.46 -13.16
N THR A 93 20.57 23.86 -14.15
CA THR A 93 19.24 24.49 -14.05
C THR A 93 18.15 23.78 -13.24
N LEU A 94 17.13 24.55 -12.81
CA LEU A 94 15.96 24.04 -12.07
C LEU A 94 15.06 23.14 -12.93
N TRP A 95 15.02 23.34 -14.24
CA TRP A 95 14.14 22.61 -15.15
C TRP A 95 14.40 21.11 -15.17
N ASP A 96 15.66 20.69 -14.96
CA ASP A 96 16.07 19.28 -15.00
C ASP A 96 15.62 18.51 -13.73
N ILE A 97 15.33 19.20 -12.63
CA ILE A 97 14.96 18.55 -11.36
C ILE A 97 13.46 18.30 -11.23
N VAL A 98 12.64 19.11 -11.93
CA VAL A 98 11.18 19.07 -11.86
C VAL A 98 10.61 17.73 -12.35
N PRO A 99 11.02 17.18 -13.52
CA PRO A 99 10.53 15.87 -13.96
C PRO A 99 10.86 14.76 -12.96
N TYR A 100 12.02 14.83 -12.34
CA TYR A 100 12.46 13.83 -11.37
C TYR A 100 11.71 13.93 -10.02
N LEU A 101 11.40 15.15 -9.56
CA LEU A 101 10.49 15.38 -8.42
C LEU A 101 9.08 14.86 -8.70
N ALA A 102 8.55 15.09 -9.91
CA ALA A 102 7.21 14.64 -10.30
C ALA A 102 7.06 13.11 -10.25
N VAL A 103 8.11 12.34 -10.55
CA VAL A 103 8.04 10.87 -10.36
C VAL A 103 7.92 10.50 -8.89
N PHE A 104 8.62 11.19 -7.98
CA PHE A 104 8.46 10.95 -6.55
C PHE A 104 7.10 11.39 -6.01
N GLU A 105 6.50 12.42 -6.58
CA GLU A 105 5.13 12.80 -6.24
C GLU A 105 4.13 11.70 -6.65
N ARG A 106 4.33 11.03 -7.80
CA ARG A 106 3.53 9.85 -8.17
C ARG A 106 3.72 8.67 -7.21
N VAL A 107 4.93 8.49 -6.68
CA VAL A 107 5.17 7.51 -5.60
C VAL A 107 4.38 7.90 -4.34
N ALA A 108 4.34 9.18 -3.99
CA ALA A 108 3.54 9.67 -2.87
C ALA A 108 2.03 9.42 -3.06
N MET A 109 1.50 9.64 -4.27
CA MET A 109 0.13 9.27 -4.64
C MET A 109 -0.12 7.76 -4.46
N ALA A 110 0.77 6.92 -4.97
CA ALA A 110 0.63 5.47 -4.85
C ALA A 110 0.63 4.98 -3.39
N VAL A 111 1.36 5.65 -2.49
CA VAL A 111 1.31 5.36 -1.05
C VAL A 111 -0.01 5.84 -0.44
N ALA A 112 -0.48 7.03 -0.79
CA ALA A 112 -1.76 7.57 -0.31
C ALA A 112 -2.95 6.68 -0.69
N GLU A 113 -2.93 6.13 -1.90
CA GLU A 113 -3.92 5.17 -2.41
C GLU A 113 -3.73 3.74 -1.87
N LYS A 114 -2.79 3.53 -0.94
CA LYS A 114 -2.45 2.22 -0.33
C LYS A 114 -1.99 1.16 -1.34
N LEU A 115 -1.51 1.60 -2.50
CA LEU A 115 -0.95 0.73 -3.52
C LEU A 115 0.50 0.39 -3.18
N LEU A 116 1.25 1.32 -2.58
CA LEU A 116 2.59 1.06 -2.03
C LEU A 116 2.62 1.22 -0.51
N SER A 117 3.39 0.36 0.16
CA SER A 117 3.68 0.52 1.59
C SER A 117 4.92 1.39 1.81
N TYR A 118 4.97 2.09 2.94
CA TYR A 118 6.16 2.84 3.37
C TYR A 118 7.41 1.96 3.40
N GLU A 119 7.29 0.71 3.86
CA GLU A 119 8.40 -0.25 3.89
C GLU A 119 9.00 -0.48 2.49
N ARG A 120 8.16 -0.71 1.48
CA ARG A 120 8.62 -0.93 0.10
C ARG A 120 9.27 0.31 -0.47
N VAL A 121 8.65 1.48 -0.25
CA VAL A 121 9.26 2.73 -0.70
C VAL A 121 10.60 2.97 -0.01
N TYR A 122 10.69 2.60 1.27
CA TYR A 122 11.94 2.65 2.01
C TYR A 122 13.02 1.73 1.42
N GLN A 123 12.69 0.48 1.11
CA GLN A 123 13.62 -0.51 0.55
C GLN A 123 14.11 -0.12 -0.85
N PHE A 124 13.19 0.28 -1.74
CA PHE A 124 13.50 0.41 -3.16
C PHE A 124 13.81 1.85 -3.60
N TYR A 125 13.17 2.86 -3.00
CA TYR A 125 13.21 4.23 -3.52
C TYR A 125 13.83 5.25 -2.56
N SER A 126 13.97 4.96 -1.26
CA SER A 126 14.48 5.93 -0.26
C SER A 126 15.86 6.50 -0.58
N SER A 127 16.78 5.66 -1.10
CA SER A 127 18.12 6.13 -1.45
C SER A 127 18.08 7.19 -2.56
N ARG A 128 17.22 6.98 -3.55
CA ARG A 128 17.02 7.92 -4.67
C ARG A 128 16.35 9.20 -4.20
N LEU A 129 15.33 9.09 -3.32
CA LEU A 129 14.64 10.23 -2.73
C LEU A 129 15.59 11.10 -1.89
N ARG A 130 16.35 10.49 -0.97
CA ARG A 130 17.31 11.23 -0.13
C ARG A 130 18.36 11.97 -0.97
N ARG A 131 18.85 11.36 -2.04
CA ARG A 131 19.80 12.03 -2.97
C ARG A 131 19.17 13.23 -3.67
N LEU A 132 17.92 13.12 -4.10
CA LEU A 132 17.16 14.25 -4.64
C LEU A 132 17.08 15.38 -3.61
N LEU A 133 16.66 15.03 -2.37
CA LEU A 133 16.54 16.00 -1.28
C LEU A 133 17.86 16.64 -0.89
N ARG A 134 19.03 16.06 -1.14
CA ARG A 134 20.34 16.71 -0.87
C ARG A 134 20.66 17.86 -1.82
N THR A 135 19.93 18.00 -2.93
CA THR A 135 20.15 19.09 -3.88
C THR A 135 19.47 20.36 -3.38
N LYS A 136 20.22 21.46 -3.21
CA LYS A 136 19.66 22.73 -2.71
C LYS A 136 18.50 23.24 -3.57
N LYS A 137 18.58 23.01 -4.88
CA LYS A 137 17.52 23.37 -5.84
C LYS A 137 16.20 22.63 -5.60
N ALA A 138 16.24 21.34 -5.31
CA ALA A 138 15.04 20.57 -4.96
C ALA A 138 14.42 21.09 -3.65
N ARG A 139 15.23 21.31 -2.62
CA ARG A 139 14.74 21.88 -1.34
C ARG A 139 14.12 23.25 -1.53
N HIS A 140 14.77 24.10 -2.32
CA HIS A 140 14.27 25.43 -2.61
C HIS A 140 12.89 25.37 -3.25
N LEU A 141 12.68 24.50 -4.25
CA LEU A 141 11.35 24.29 -4.88
C LEU A 141 10.30 23.82 -3.87
N LEU A 142 10.65 22.87 -3.00
CA LEU A 142 9.75 22.35 -1.97
C LEU A 142 9.36 23.42 -0.94
N ILE A 143 10.24 24.39 -0.68
CA ILE A 143 9.99 25.50 0.26
C ILE A 143 9.24 26.66 -0.41
N THR A 144 9.62 27.05 -1.63
CA THR A 144 9.05 28.25 -2.29
C THR A 144 7.77 27.96 -3.06
N GLN A 145 7.51 26.70 -3.40
CA GLN A 145 6.29 26.27 -4.07
C GLN A 145 5.64 25.09 -3.33
N PRO A 146 5.31 25.24 -2.05
CA PRO A 146 4.87 24.12 -1.21
C PRO A 146 3.54 23.53 -1.70
N HIS A 147 2.63 24.37 -2.22
CA HIS A 147 1.36 23.90 -2.79
C HIS A 147 1.55 23.03 -4.04
N GLY A 148 2.57 23.31 -4.85
CA GLY A 148 2.88 22.54 -6.06
C GLY A 148 3.42 21.15 -5.76
N TRP A 149 3.84 20.89 -4.52
CA TRP A 149 4.47 19.64 -4.09
C TRP A 149 3.92 19.12 -2.75
N ALA A 150 2.72 19.56 -2.36
CA ALA A 150 2.19 19.35 -1.01
C ALA A 150 2.10 17.86 -0.64
N LEU A 151 1.73 17.02 -1.61
CA LEU A 151 1.62 15.58 -1.42
C LEU A 151 3.00 14.93 -1.22
N LEU A 152 3.99 15.33 -2.02
CA LEU A 152 5.36 14.86 -1.88
C LEU A 152 5.96 15.29 -0.52
N ILE A 153 5.72 16.54 -0.09
CA ILE A 153 6.17 17.07 1.20
C ILE A 153 5.59 16.24 2.35
N ARG A 154 4.27 16.03 2.36
CA ARG A 154 3.61 15.20 3.36
C ARG A 154 4.19 13.79 3.39
N PHE A 155 4.37 13.20 2.22
CA PHE A 155 4.96 11.87 2.08
C PHE A 155 6.39 11.79 2.64
N ILE A 156 7.23 12.79 2.39
CA ILE A 156 8.59 12.85 2.93
C ILE A 156 8.56 12.86 4.47
N VAL A 157 7.69 13.67 5.07
CA VAL A 157 7.53 13.76 6.53
C VAL A 157 7.03 12.44 7.11
N ASP A 158 6.02 11.84 6.50
CA ASP A 158 5.43 10.58 6.96
C ASP A 158 6.42 9.40 6.82
N LEU A 159 7.18 9.35 5.73
CA LEU A 159 8.22 8.33 5.51
C LEU A 159 9.35 8.43 6.53
N ASP A 160 9.75 9.65 6.90
CA ASP A 160 10.76 9.89 7.93
C ASP A 160 10.30 9.50 9.33
N LYS A 161 9.04 9.83 9.67
CA LYS A 161 8.38 9.37 10.90
C LYS A 161 8.33 7.84 10.96
N TYR A 162 7.87 7.20 9.89
CA TYR A 162 7.81 5.75 9.78
C TYR A 162 9.19 5.11 9.98
N ALA A 163 10.24 5.63 9.32
CA ALA A 163 11.60 5.11 9.44
C ALA A 163 12.12 5.20 10.88
N SER A 164 11.82 6.30 11.58
CA SER A 164 12.18 6.52 12.98
C SER A 164 11.47 5.53 13.92
N GLU A 165 10.15 5.36 13.76
CA GLU A 165 9.33 4.45 14.57
C GLU A 165 9.70 2.98 14.35
N ALA A 166 9.94 2.59 13.10
CA ALA A 166 10.35 1.24 12.73
C ALA A 166 11.84 0.96 13.01
N LYS A 167 12.59 1.93 13.56
CA LYS A 167 14.05 1.85 13.81
C LYS A 167 14.84 1.41 12.57
N LEU A 168 14.38 1.80 11.39
CA LEU A 168 15.02 1.43 10.14
C LEU A 168 16.25 2.31 9.96
N ASN A 169 17.42 1.68 9.93
CA ASN A 169 18.64 2.39 9.55
C ASN A 169 18.51 2.86 8.10
N PRO A 170 18.93 4.10 7.77
CA PRO A 170 19.08 4.53 6.39
C PRO A 170 19.87 3.47 5.62
N ILE A 171 19.32 2.94 4.52
CA ILE A 171 20.11 2.10 3.63
C ILE A 171 21.15 3.01 2.96
N VAL A 172 22.32 3.10 3.59
CA VAL A 172 23.50 3.76 3.02
C VAL A 172 24.04 2.81 1.96
N VAL A 173 23.66 3.06 0.70
CA VAL A 173 24.25 2.37 -0.45
C VAL A 173 25.75 2.66 -0.42
N LYS A 174 26.57 1.63 -0.16
CA LYS A 174 28.04 1.69 0.07
C LYS A 174 28.87 2.40 -1.03
N HIS A 175 28.29 2.72 -2.19
CA HIS A 175 28.91 3.50 -3.26
C HIS A 175 28.63 5.01 -3.20
N ALA A 176 27.84 5.48 -2.23
CA ALA A 176 27.83 6.88 -1.83
C ALA A 176 28.95 7.07 -0.78
N PRO A 177 29.76 8.14 -0.88
CA PRO A 177 30.82 8.39 0.10
C PRO A 177 30.22 8.40 1.52
N PRO A 178 30.94 7.89 2.53
CA PRO A 178 30.47 7.88 3.89
C PRO A 178 30.05 9.30 4.28
N VAL A 179 28.92 9.40 4.98
CA VAL A 179 28.48 10.66 5.55
C VAL A 179 29.58 11.10 6.50
N ARG A 180 30.33 12.15 6.15
CA ARG A 180 31.03 12.92 7.17
C ARG A 180 29.91 13.48 8.03
N GLU A 181 29.84 13.04 9.29
CA GLU A 181 28.79 13.44 10.25
C GLU A 181 28.68 14.97 10.37
N SER A 182 29.74 15.72 10.04
CA SER A 182 29.75 17.18 9.94
C SER A 182 28.94 17.79 8.77
N ALA A 183 28.20 16.99 8.00
CA ALA A 183 27.31 17.45 6.93
C ALA A 183 25.86 16.98 7.11
N ALA A 184 25.53 16.37 8.25
CA ALA A 184 24.17 16.03 8.66
C ALA A 184 23.32 17.27 9.02
N ASP A 185 23.94 18.44 9.16
CA ASP A 185 23.33 19.71 9.56
C ASP A 185 22.36 20.34 8.53
N ARG A 186 21.76 19.56 7.62
CA ARG A 186 20.73 20.10 6.73
C ARG A 186 19.53 19.20 6.52
N ASP A 187 19.62 17.88 6.69
CA ASP A 187 18.46 17.01 6.45
C ASP A 187 17.42 17.21 7.57
N GLU A 188 17.85 17.25 8.82
CA GLU A 188 16.96 17.47 9.98
C GLU A 188 16.35 18.87 10.00
N GLU A 189 17.14 19.92 9.75
CA GLU A 189 16.64 21.30 9.67
C GLU A 189 15.64 21.47 8.52
N PHE A 190 15.93 20.88 7.36
CA PHE A 190 15.02 20.89 6.22
C PHE A 190 13.72 20.11 6.52
N LEU A 191 13.82 18.94 7.14
CA LEU A 191 12.64 18.17 7.55
C LEU A 191 11.83 18.92 8.62
N ALA A 192 12.48 19.65 9.53
CA ALA A 192 11.82 20.52 10.49
C ALA A 192 11.07 21.68 9.81
N GLN A 193 11.67 22.30 8.78
CA GLN A 193 11.02 23.32 7.95
C GLN A 193 9.80 22.76 7.20
N LEU A 194 9.89 21.53 6.68
CA LEU A 194 8.75 20.88 6.02
C LEU A 194 7.62 20.52 6.99
N ARG A 195 7.92 20.21 8.25
CA ARG A 195 6.92 19.91 9.30
C ARG A 195 6.19 21.17 9.76
N ASN A 196 6.86 22.32 9.75
CA ASN A 196 6.32 23.62 10.16
C ASN A 196 6.51 24.65 9.04
N PRO A 197 5.75 24.57 7.94
CA PRO A 197 5.84 25.57 6.87
C PRO A 197 5.44 26.94 7.45
N SER A 198 6.37 27.90 7.35
CA SER A 198 6.23 29.29 7.83
C SER A 198 5.15 30.06 7.07
#